data_AF-A0A392QLE5-F1
#
_entry.id   AF-A0A392QLE5-F1
#
_cell.length_a   1.000
_cell.length_b   1.000
_cell.length_c   1.000
_cell.angle_alpha   90.00
_cell.angle_beta   90.00
_cell.angle_gamma   90.00
#
_symmetry.space_group_name_H-M   'P 1'
#
loop_
_entity.id
_entity.type
_entity.pdbx_description
1 polymer ?
#
loop_
_entity_poly.entity_id
_entity_poly.type
_entity_poly.pdbx_seq_one_letter_code
_entity_poly.pdbx_strand_id
1 'polypeptide(L)'
;RCTRSICVSPFLRQAPEHRLPAAIDDGFATLQWLQSVARGDACDPWLEEHGDFNKVFLIGDSSGGNLVHEVAARVGSVDLSPVRLVEAIPIHPGFVRSIRSRSENEMPQSPFQTLDMLDKFLSLALSIGSNKDHPFTCPMGTAAPPLDGLKLPSFLLCIAEKDLMMDTEIEYYEAMKKANKEIDMFV
;
A
#
# COMPACT_ATOMS: atom_id res chain seq x y z
N ARG A 1 -10.29 -19.11 12.77
CA ARG A 1 -11.44 -18.25 12.41
C ARG A 1 -11.23 -17.81 10.97
N CYS A 2 -12.21 -17.96 10.08
CA CYS A 2 -12.12 -17.49 8.69
C CYS A 2 -12.87 -16.16 8.56
N THR A 3 -12.31 -15.20 7.83
CA THR A 3 -12.82 -13.82 7.73
C THR A 3 -14.10 -13.66 6.90
N ARG A 4 -14.63 -14.75 6.31
CA ARG A 4 -15.81 -14.75 5.42
C ARG A 4 -15.83 -13.53 4.49
N SER A 5 -14.78 -13.43 3.69
CA SER A 5 -14.52 -12.32 2.77
C SER A 5 -14.41 -12.83 1.33
N ILE A 6 -14.61 -11.90 0.40
CA ILE A 6 -14.31 -12.10 -1.02
C ILE A 6 -12.95 -11.48 -1.29
N CYS A 7 -12.06 -12.22 -1.95
CA CYS A 7 -10.76 -11.72 -2.36
C CYS A 7 -10.75 -11.42 -3.86
N VAL A 8 -10.47 -10.17 -4.21
CA VAL A 8 -10.16 -9.76 -5.59
C VAL A 8 -8.67 -9.50 -5.65
N SER A 9 -7.94 -10.36 -6.38
CA SER A 9 -6.50 -10.23 -6.56
C SER A 9 -6.19 -9.76 -7.98
N PRO A 10 -5.86 -8.47 -8.18
CA PRO A 10 -5.62 -7.94 -9.51
C PRO A 10 -4.26 -8.40 -10.06
N PHE A 11 -4.20 -8.62 -11.37
CA PHE A 11 -2.94 -8.80 -12.08
C PHE A 11 -2.29 -7.44 -12.30
N LEU A 12 -1.33 -7.09 -11.44
CA LEU A 12 -0.61 -5.84 -11.50
C LEU A 12 0.56 -5.95 -12.49
N ARG A 13 0.75 -4.92 -13.32
CA ARG A 13 1.94 -4.81 -14.17
C ARG A 13 3.18 -4.70 -13.29
N GLN A 14 4.21 -5.48 -13.65
CA GLN A 14 5.43 -5.61 -12.86
C GLN A 14 6.57 -4.78 -13.43
N ALA A 15 7.43 -4.32 -12.53
CA ALA A 15 8.72 -3.75 -12.87
C ALA A 15 9.74 -4.87 -13.18
N PRO A 16 10.76 -4.61 -14.02
CA PRO A 16 11.13 -3.32 -14.61
C PRO A 16 10.40 -2.94 -15.91
N GLU A 17 9.65 -3.85 -16.53
CA GLU A 17 8.95 -3.61 -17.80
C GLU A 17 7.91 -2.48 -17.67
N HIS A 18 7.27 -2.43 -16.51
CA HIS A 18 6.30 -1.40 -16.13
C HIS A 18 6.63 -0.84 -14.75
N ARG A 19 7.55 0.13 -14.71
CA ARG A 19 7.91 0.87 -13.50
C ARG A 19 6.70 1.59 -12.89
N LEU A 20 6.80 1.93 -11.61
CA LEU A 20 5.80 2.77 -10.93
C LEU A 20 5.62 4.10 -11.69
N PRO A 21 4.38 4.59 -11.86
CA PRO A 21 3.17 4.20 -11.11
C PRO A 21 2.32 3.08 -11.72
N ALA A 22 2.80 2.27 -12.68
CA ALA A 22 1.94 1.31 -13.39
C ALA A 22 1.12 0.37 -12.48
N ALA A 23 1.74 -0.21 -11.44
CA ALA A 23 1.04 -1.06 -10.47
C ALA A 23 0.04 -0.28 -9.59
N ILE A 24 0.30 0.99 -9.29
CA ILE A 24 -0.62 1.89 -8.57
C ILE A 24 -1.84 2.18 -9.45
N ASP A 25 -1.61 2.45 -10.73
CA ASP A 25 -2.68 2.66 -11.71
C ASP A 25 -3.57 1.41 -11.83
N ASP A 26 -2.98 0.21 -11.88
CA ASP A 26 -3.73 -1.05 -11.95
C ASP A 26 -4.54 -1.33 -10.67
N GLY A 27 -3.96 -1.05 -9.50
CA GLY A 27 -4.66 -1.15 -8.22
C GLY A 27 -5.85 -0.19 -8.14
N PHE A 28 -5.67 1.05 -8.60
CA PHE A 28 -6.76 2.02 -8.66
C PHE A 28 -7.83 1.65 -9.70
N ALA A 29 -7.42 1.20 -10.90
CA ALA A 29 -8.34 0.73 -11.94
C ALA A 29 -9.20 -0.46 -11.47
N THR A 30 -8.65 -1.31 -10.59
CA THR A 30 -9.41 -2.41 -9.96
C THR A 30 -10.55 -1.89 -9.09
N LEU A 31 -10.34 -0.82 -8.32
CA LEU A 31 -11.41 -0.17 -7.55
C LEU A 31 -12.46 0.50 -8.45
N GLN A 32 -12.03 1.09 -9.56
CA GLN A 32 -12.95 1.64 -10.57
C GLN A 32 -13.78 0.54 -11.23
N TRP A 33 -13.18 -0.62 -11.50
CA TRP A 33 -13.92 -1.78 -11.99
C TRP A 33 -14.95 -2.27 -10.96
N LEU A 34 -14.58 -2.39 -9.69
CA LEU A 34 -15.54 -2.71 -8.62
C LEU A 34 -16.68 -1.69 -8.53
N GLN A 35 -16.37 -0.40 -8.73
CA GLN A 35 -17.38 0.66 -8.80
C GLN A 35 -18.34 0.44 -9.97
N SER A 36 -17.84 0.06 -11.15
CA SER A 36 -18.67 -0.26 -12.32
C SER A 36 -19.56 -1.47 -12.08
N VAL A 37 -19.06 -2.53 -11.42
CA VAL A 37 -19.87 -3.70 -11.03
C VAL A 37 -20.97 -3.28 -10.06
N ALA A 38 -20.63 -2.49 -9.03
CA ALA A 38 -21.59 -2.02 -8.04
C ALA A 38 -22.69 -1.10 -8.62
N ARG A 39 -22.43 -0.46 -9.77
CA ARG A 39 -23.40 0.36 -10.51
C ARG A 39 -24.21 -0.42 -11.54
N GLY A 40 -23.83 -1.67 -11.83
CA GLY A 40 -24.40 -2.47 -12.92
C GLY A 40 -23.88 -2.07 -14.31
N ASP A 41 -22.79 -1.31 -14.40
CA ASP A 41 -22.14 -0.91 -15.66
C ASP A 41 -21.20 -2.00 -16.19
N ALA A 42 -20.68 -2.84 -15.30
CA ALA A 42 -19.90 -4.04 -15.61
C ALA A 42 -20.60 -5.27 -15.01
N CYS A 43 -20.52 -6.41 -15.70
CA CYS A 43 -21.19 -7.64 -15.30
C CYS A 43 -20.21 -8.57 -14.58
N ASP A 44 -20.44 -8.79 -13.29
CA ASP A 44 -19.85 -9.90 -12.52
C ASP A 44 -20.95 -10.44 -11.59
N PRO A 45 -21.75 -11.43 -12.06
CA PRO A 45 -22.93 -11.88 -11.32
C PRO A 45 -22.63 -12.38 -9.91
N TRP A 46 -21.42 -12.91 -9.70
CA TRP A 46 -21.03 -13.46 -8.41
C TRP A 46 -20.71 -12.35 -7.40
N LEU A 47 -20.00 -11.30 -7.84
CA LEU A 47 -19.78 -10.10 -7.01
C LEU A 47 -21.06 -9.29 -6.81
N GLU A 48 -21.94 -9.21 -7.80
CA GLU A 48 -23.25 -8.57 -7.67
C GLU A 48 -24.13 -9.27 -6.63
N GLU A 49 -24.14 -10.60 -6.61
CA GLU A 49 -24.97 -11.40 -5.69
C GLU A 49 -24.38 -11.48 -4.27
N HIS A 50 -23.05 -11.51 -4.14
CA HIS A 50 -22.40 -11.82 -2.86
C HIS A 50 -21.52 -10.70 -2.29
N GLY A 51 -21.16 -9.69 -3.08
CA GLY A 51 -20.29 -8.59 -2.67
C GLY A 51 -21.00 -7.53 -1.83
N ASP A 52 -20.36 -7.13 -0.73
CA ASP A 52 -20.77 -5.94 0.03
C ASP A 52 -19.86 -4.75 -0.37
N PHE A 53 -20.27 -4.01 -1.40
CA PHE A 53 -19.52 -2.85 -1.91
C PHE A 53 -19.41 -1.70 -0.89
N ASN A 54 -20.18 -1.71 0.20
CA ASN A 54 -20.04 -0.74 1.29
C ASN A 54 -18.92 -1.11 2.28
N LYS A 55 -18.29 -2.28 2.13
CA LYS A 55 -17.23 -2.80 3.00
C LYS A 55 -16.06 -3.34 2.18
N VAL A 56 -15.39 -2.45 1.46
CA VAL A 56 -14.20 -2.79 0.68
C VAL A 56 -12.94 -2.49 1.50
N PHE A 57 -12.00 -3.42 1.48
CA PHE A 57 -10.72 -3.33 2.16
C PHE A 57 -9.59 -3.38 1.13
N LEU A 58 -8.54 -2.59 1.34
CA LEU A 58 -7.28 -2.77 0.63
C LEU A 58 -6.33 -3.57 1.53
N ILE A 59 -5.67 -4.58 0.98
CA ILE A 59 -4.70 -5.40 1.70
C ILE A 59 -3.55 -5.74 0.76
N GLY A 60 -2.33 -5.70 1.27
CA GLY A 60 -1.14 -6.00 0.48
C GLY A 60 0.10 -6.11 1.36
N ASP A 61 0.98 -7.04 1.01
CA ASP A 61 2.20 -7.34 1.73
C ASP A 61 3.43 -6.80 1.00
N SER A 62 4.48 -6.43 1.73
CA SER A 62 5.74 -5.94 1.15
C SER A 62 5.50 -4.76 0.19
N SER A 63 5.91 -4.88 -1.08
CA SER A 63 5.62 -3.88 -2.11
C SER A 63 4.12 -3.60 -2.32
N GLY A 64 3.25 -4.59 -2.07
CA GLY A 64 1.80 -4.41 -2.07
C GLY A 64 1.31 -3.50 -0.95
N GLY A 65 1.99 -3.48 0.20
CA GLY A 65 1.71 -2.54 1.29
C GLY A 65 1.97 -1.08 0.90
N ASN A 66 2.98 -0.82 0.06
CA ASN A 66 3.19 0.49 -0.54
C ASN A 66 2.02 0.88 -1.45
N LEU A 67 1.56 -0.05 -2.30
CA LEU A 67 0.41 0.19 -3.18
C LEU A 67 -0.86 0.46 -2.39
N VAL A 68 -1.07 -0.21 -1.26
CA VAL A 68 -2.21 0.05 -0.37
C VAL A 68 -2.26 1.51 0.05
N HIS A 69 -1.13 2.11 0.46
CA HIS A 69 -1.06 3.53 0.80
C HIS A 69 -1.38 4.42 -0.42
N GLU A 70 -0.67 4.20 -1.54
CA GLU A 70 -0.79 5.05 -2.73
C GLU A 70 -2.20 5.02 -3.34
N VAL A 71 -2.80 3.82 -3.43
CA VAL A 71 -4.17 3.65 -3.91
C VAL A 71 -5.17 4.29 -2.93
N ALA A 72 -5.01 4.08 -1.61
CA ALA A 72 -5.88 4.71 -0.62
C ALA A 72 -5.83 6.25 -0.67
N ALA A 73 -4.63 6.82 -0.81
CA ALA A 73 -4.43 8.26 -0.95
C ALA A 73 -5.12 8.81 -2.21
N ARG A 74 -5.02 8.07 -3.33
CA ARG A 74 -5.69 8.43 -4.59
C ARG A 74 -7.21 8.37 -4.50
N VAL A 75 -7.75 7.35 -3.82
CA VAL A 75 -9.19 7.20 -3.56
C VAL A 75 -9.75 8.39 -2.78
N GLY A 76 -9.02 8.91 -1.80
CA GLY A 76 -9.41 10.08 -1.03
C GLY A 76 -9.69 11.34 -1.86
N SER A 77 -9.23 11.38 -3.11
CA SER A 77 -9.37 12.51 -4.03
C SER A 77 -10.45 12.32 -5.10
N VAL A 78 -11.18 11.19 -5.09
CA VAL A 78 -12.21 10.88 -6.09
C VAL A 78 -13.50 10.38 -5.42
N ASP A 79 -14.61 10.39 -6.16
CA ASP A 79 -15.85 9.74 -5.72
C ASP A 79 -15.92 8.29 -6.21
N LEU A 80 -15.77 7.35 -5.28
CA LEU A 80 -15.93 5.91 -5.54
C LEU A 80 -17.34 5.38 -5.31
N SER A 81 -18.32 6.22 -4.94
CA SER A 81 -19.70 5.78 -4.66
C SER A 81 -20.28 4.95 -5.82
N PRO A 82 -20.96 3.82 -5.53
CA PRO A 82 -21.36 3.34 -4.20
C PRO A 82 -20.29 2.50 -3.47
N VAL A 83 -19.10 2.31 -4.03
CA VAL A 83 -18.01 1.59 -3.36
C VAL A 83 -17.44 2.42 -2.22
N ARG A 84 -17.38 1.83 -1.03
CA ARG A 84 -16.78 2.44 0.16
C ARG A 84 -15.56 1.65 0.61
N LEU A 85 -14.40 2.29 0.48
CA LEU A 85 -13.15 1.84 1.11
C LEU A 85 -13.23 2.11 2.62
N VAL A 86 -13.31 1.07 3.42
CA VAL A 86 -13.47 1.19 4.88
C VAL A 86 -12.14 1.17 5.62
N GLU A 87 -11.18 0.35 5.17
CA GLU A 87 -9.91 0.16 5.84
C GLU A 87 -8.80 -0.29 4.86
N ALA A 88 -7.57 0.05 5.20
CA ALA A 88 -6.36 -0.28 4.45
C ALA A 88 -5.38 -1.06 5.36
N ILE A 89 -4.89 -2.20 4.89
CA ILE A 89 -4.10 -3.16 5.67
C ILE A 89 -2.76 -3.42 4.96
N PRO A 90 -1.78 -2.50 5.09
CA PRO A 90 -0.42 -2.75 4.65
C PRO A 90 0.28 -3.72 5.62
N ILE A 91 0.85 -4.80 5.08
CA ILE A 91 1.57 -5.81 5.86
C ILE A 91 3.06 -5.73 5.51
N HIS A 92 3.89 -5.47 6.52
CA HIS A 92 5.34 -5.24 6.42
C HIS A 92 5.71 -4.44 5.14
N PRO A 93 5.13 -3.23 4.98
CA PRO A 93 5.26 -2.48 3.75
C PRO A 93 6.72 -2.10 3.49
N GLY A 94 7.13 -2.11 2.23
CA GLY A 94 8.46 -1.68 1.78
C GLY A 94 8.70 -0.17 1.86
N PHE A 95 8.31 0.48 2.96
CA PHE A 95 8.62 1.87 3.22
C PHE A 95 10.08 2.01 3.64
N VAL A 96 10.78 2.95 3.01
CA VAL A 96 12.23 3.12 3.15
C VAL A 96 12.63 4.59 3.10
N ARG A 97 13.90 4.84 3.43
CA ARG A 97 14.60 6.11 3.31
C ARG A 97 15.86 5.92 2.44
N SER A 98 16.41 6.99 1.89
CA SER A 98 17.75 6.89 1.25
C SER A 98 18.86 6.62 2.27
N ILE A 99 18.66 7.06 3.52
CA ILE A 99 19.56 6.78 4.65
C ILE A 99 19.07 5.53 5.35
N ARG A 100 19.97 4.57 5.59
CA ARG A 100 19.63 3.33 6.29
C ARG A 100 19.22 3.59 7.73
N SER A 101 18.14 2.96 8.16
CA SER A 101 17.69 2.92 9.55
C SER A 101 18.62 2.07 10.43
N ARG A 102 18.32 2.00 11.73
CA ARG A 102 19.04 1.11 12.64
C ARG A 102 18.70 -0.35 12.35
N SER A 103 17.43 -0.67 12.13
CA SER A 103 16.97 -2.02 11.76
C SER A 103 17.66 -2.52 10.50
N GLU A 104 17.79 -1.70 9.46
CA GLU A 104 18.47 -2.08 8.22
C GLU A 104 19.96 -2.41 8.44
N ASN A 105 20.62 -1.75 9.40
CA ASN A 105 22.05 -1.94 9.66
C ASN A 105 22.35 -3.08 10.66
N GLU A 106 21.50 -3.26 11.67
CA GLU A 106 21.75 -4.16 12.80
C GLU A 106 21.07 -5.52 12.67
N MET A 107 19.94 -5.61 11.96
CA MET A 107 19.20 -6.87 11.85
C MET A 107 19.89 -7.88 10.91
N PRO A 108 19.84 -9.18 11.25
CA PRO A 108 20.41 -10.20 10.41
C PRO A 108 19.62 -10.31 9.10
N GLN A 109 20.34 -10.22 7.98
CA GLN A 109 19.78 -10.51 6.66
C GLN A 109 19.46 -12.00 6.53
N SER A 110 18.46 -12.33 5.70
CA SER A 110 18.06 -13.70 5.40
C SER A 110 18.17 -14.00 3.91
N PRO A 111 18.15 -15.27 3.48
CA PRO A 111 18.07 -15.60 2.05
C PRO A 111 16.83 -15.03 1.34
N PHE A 112 15.79 -14.68 2.10
CA PHE A 112 14.55 -14.10 1.57
C PHE A 112 14.57 -12.56 1.56
N GLN A 113 15.44 -11.94 2.36
CA GLN A 113 15.47 -10.48 2.52
C GLN A 113 16.90 -10.02 2.82
N THR A 114 17.53 -9.41 1.82
CA THR A 114 18.85 -8.76 1.92
C THR A 114 18.73 -7.30 1.54
N LEU A 115 19.67 -6.47 2.01
CA LEU A 115 19.75 -5.05 1.64
C LEU A 115 20.02 -4.85 0.14
N ASP A 116 20.80 -5.75 -0.47
CA ASP A 116 21.06 -5.74 -1.91
C ASP A 116 19.80 -6.07 -2.72
N MET A 117 19.00 -7.05 -2.27
CA MET A 117 17.70 -7.34 -2.89
C MET A 117 16.75 -6.15 -2.77
N LEU A 118 16.64 -5.55 -1.58
CA LEU A 118 15.81 -4.37 -1.35
C LEU A 118 16.21 -3.23 -2.29
N ASP A 119 17.51 -2.93 -2.39
CA ASP A 119 18.03 -1.87 -3.27
C ASP A 119 17.74 -2.15 -4.74
N LYS A 120 17.93 -3.40 -5.17
CA LYS A 120 17.64 -3.82 -6.54
C LYS A 120 16.16 -3.70 -6.85
N PHE A 121 15.27 -4.20 -6.00
CA PHE A 121 13.82 -4.10 -6.21
C PHE A 121 13.37 -2.65 -6.34
N LEU A 122 13.83 -1.77 -5.44
CA LEU A 122 13.50 -0.34 -5.50
C LEU A 122 14.05 0.32 -6.77
N SER A 123 15.29 0.00 -7.16
CA SER A 123 15.92 0.54 -8.38
C SER A 123 15.24 0.08 -9.66
N LEU A 124 14.64 -1.11 -9.66
CA LEU A 124 13.88 -1.65 -10.79
C LEU A 124 12.46 -1.08 -10.82
N ALA A 125 11.84 -0.85 -9.65
CA ALA A 125 10.46 -0.40 -9.52
C ALA A 125 10.27 1.11 -9.73
N LEU A 126 11.16 1.94 -9.19
CA LEU A 126 11.05 3.40 -9.28
C LEU A 126 11.40 3.92 -10.68
N SER A 127 11.00 5.16 -10.97
CA SER A 127 11.42 5.84 -12.21
C SER A 127 12.94 6.00 -12.27
N ILE A 128 13.50 5.97 -13.49
CA ILE A 128 14.94 6.08 -13.69
C ILE A 128 15.42 7.45 -13.17
N GLY A 129 16.48 7.44 -12.35
CA GLY A 129 17.03 8.65 -11.73
C GLY A 129 16.43 8.98 -10.36
N SER A 130 15.41 8.27 -9.92
CA SER A 130 14.85 8.42 -8.57
C SER A 130 15.71 7.75 -7.50
N ASN A 131 15.56 8.22 -6.27
CA ASN A 131 16.13 7.61 -5.07
C ASN A 131 15.01 7.03 -4.18
N LYS A 132 15.39 6.48 -3.03
CA LYS A 132 14.45 5.82 -2.11
C LYS A 132 13.53 6.78 -1.36
N ASP A 133 13.85 8.07 -1.33
CA ASP A 133 12.98 9.10 -0.76
C ASP A 133 11.82 9.48 -1.71
N HIS A 134 11.69 8.79 -2.85
CA HIS A 134 10.54 8.94 -3.74
C HIS A 134 9.23 8.68 -2.99
N PRO A 135 8.15 9.46 -3.22
CA PRO A 135 6.89 9.34 -2.48
C PRO A 135 6.33 7.91 -2.36
N PHE A 136 6.35 7.14 -3.44
CA PHE A 136 5.86 5.75 -3.49
C PHE A 136 6.58 4.77 -2.53
N THR A 137 7.77 5.13 -2.08
CA THR A 137 8.58 4.31 -1.16
C THR A 137 8.81 5.01 0.18
N CYS A 138 8.57 6.31 0.26
CA CYS A 138 8.73 7.12 1.45
C CYS A 138 7.53 8.07 1.65
N PRO A 139 6.33 7.54 1.95
CA PRO A 139 5.12 8.35 2.09
C PRO A 139 5.13 9.28 3.32
N MET A 140 6.00 9.00 4.29
CA MET A 140 6.30 9.88 5.44
C MET A 140 7.42 10.90 5.14
N GLY A 141 7.96 10.89 3.92
CA GLY A 141 9.02 11.79 3.47
C GLY A 141 8.52 13.16 3.05
N THR A 142 9.41 14.15 3.03
CA THR A 142 9.09 15.53 2.64
C THR A 142 8.78 15.70 1.15
N ALA A 143 9.16 14.72 0.32
CA ALA A 143 8.81 14.70 -1.10
C ALA A 143 7.37 14.22 -1.32
N ALA A 144 6.77 13.51 -0.36
CA ALA A 144 5.41 13.00 -0.45
C ALA A 144 4.37 14.09 -0.08
N PRO A 145 3.11 13.97 -0.54
CA PRO A 145 2.03 14.81 -0.05
C PRO A 145 1.93 14.75 1.48
N PRO A 146 1.72 15.89 2.17
CA PRO A 146 1.55 15.89 3.62
C PRO A 146 0.40 14.97 4.04
N LEU A 147 0.69 14.03 4.94
CA LEU A 147 -0.29 13.03 5.39
C LEU A 147 -1.56 13.69 5.96
N ASP A 148 -1.43 14.79 6.70
CA ASP A 148 -2.55 15.52 7.29
C ASP A 148 -3.57 16.01 6.24
N GLY A 149 -3.11 16.37 5.04
CA GLY A 149 -3.94 16.77 3.91
C GLY A 149 -4.64 15.61 3.18
N LEU A 150 -4.25 14.36 3.40
CA LEU A 150 -4.83 13.20 2.72
C LEU A 150 -6.14 12.74 3.38
N LYS A 151 -7.13 12.39 2.55
CA LYS A 151 -8.35 11.72 3.02
C LYS A 151 -8.14 10.20 2.95
N LEU A 152 -7.69 9.63 4.06
CA LEU A 152 -7.36 8.20 4.17
C LEU A 152 -8.48 7.45 4.93
N PRO A 153 -8.74 6.17 4.62
CA PRO A 153 -9.55 5.30 5.47
C PRO A 153 -8.82 5.00 6.80
N SER A 154 -9.41 4.18 7.68
CA SER A 154 -8.66 3.60 8.80
C SER A 154 -7.55 2.67 8.27
N PHE A 155 -6.47 2.54 9.04
CA PHE A 155 -5.37 1.64 8.72
C PHE A 155 -5.15 0.62 9.83
N LEU A 156 -4.87 -0.62 9.45
CA LEU A 156 -4.23 -1.61 10.31
C LEU A 156 -2.85 -1.91 9.72
N LEU A 157 -1.81 -1.27 10.26
CA LEU A 157 -0.44 -1.49 9.85
C LEU A 157 0.12 -2.73 10.56
N CYS A 158 0.43 -3.77 9.80
CA CYS A 158 1.09 -4.96 10.34
C CYS A 158 2.60 -4.85 10.12
N ILE A 159 3.40 -5.01 11.16
CA ILE A 159 4.86 -4.92 11.14
C ILE A 159 5.43 -6.27 11.56
N ALA A 160 6.50 -6.74 10.92
CA ALA A 160 7.20 -7.94 11.38
C ALA A 160 8.41 -7.56 12.25
N GLU A 161 8.50 -8.12 13.46
CA GLU A 161 9.58 -7.82 14.45
C GLU A 161 11.02 -8.04 13.94
N LYS A 162 11.17 -8.78 12.83
CA LYS A 162 12.47 -9.13 12.24
C LYS A 162 12.63 -8.60 10.81
N ASP A 163 11.80 -7.64 10.41
CA ASP A 163 11.92 -7.00 9.11
C ASP A 163 13.05 -5.96 9.11
N LEU A 164 13.90 -5.99 8.07
CA LEU A 164 14.94 -4.97 7.87
C LEU A 164 14.35 -3.54 7.84
N MET A 165 13.13 -3.35 7.34
CA MET A 165 12.45 -2.05 7.25
C MET A 165 11.63 -1.67 8.49
N MET A 166 11.67 -2.46 9.58
CA MET A 166 10.84 -2.22 10.77
C MET A 166 10.90 -0.77 11.28
N ASP A 167 12.08 -0.14 11.34
CA ASP A 167 12.19 1.24 11.82
C ASP A 167 11.47 2.25 10.91
N THR A 168 11.53 2.07 9.59
CA THR A 168 10.86 2.97 8.64
C THR A 168 9.35 2.71 8.59
N GLU A 169 8.92 1.48 8.86
CA GLU A 169 7.50 1.15 9.08
C GLU A 169 6.96 1.83 10.35
N ILE A 170 7.72 1.80 11.45
CA ILE A 170 7.39 2.52 12.70
C ILE A 170 7.40 4.04 12.46
N GLU A 171 8.37 4.55 11.70
CA GLU A 171 8.41 5.97 11.33
C GLU A 171 7.12 6.40 10.60
N TYR A 172 6.64 5.58 9.67
CA TYR A 172 5.38 5.83 8.97
C TYR A 172 4.18 5.80 9.93
N TYR A 173 4.11 4.84 10.85
CA TYR A 173 3.08 4.79 11.88
C TYR A 173 3.02 6.09 12.70
N GLU A 174 4.16 6.54 13.23
CA GLU A 174 4.25 7.77 14.03
C GLU A 174 3.88 9.01 13.21
N ALA A 175 4.27 9.05 11.93
CA ALA A 175 3.89 10.13 11.02
C ALA A 175 2.37 10.17 10.78
N MET A 176 1.72 9.02 10.62
CA MET A 176 0.26 8.90 10.50
C MET A 176 -0.46 9.34 11.78
N LYS A 177 0.04 8.93 12.96
CA LYS A 177 -0.50 9.39 14.26
C LYS A 177 -0.37 10.89 14.43
N LYS A 178 0.80 11.47 14.10
CA LYS A 178 1.04 12.92 14.16
C LYS A 178 0.13 13.71 13.20
N ALA A 179 -0.22 13.10 12.07
CA ALA A 179 -1.17 13.65 11.10
C ALA A 179 -2.65 13.43 11.47
N ASN A 180 -2.94 12.97 12.69
CA ASN A 180 -4.28 12.65 13.21
C ASN A 180 -5.05 11.66 12.32
N LYS A 181 -4.37 10.63 11.79
CA LYS A 181 -5.02 9.54 11.05
C LYS A 181 -5.43 8.40 11.98
N GLU A 182 -6.52 7.75 11.60
CA GLU A 182 -7.00 6.51 12.22
C GLU A 182 -6.07 5.36 11.79
N ILE A 183 -5.16 4.97 12.66
CA ILE A 183 -4.21 3.88 12.41
C ILE A 183 -3.95 3.09 13.68
N ASP A 184 -4.11 1.78 13.58
CA ASP A 184 -3.70 0.79 14.56
C ASP A 184 -2.47 0.03 14.05
N MET A 185 -1.67 -0.48 14.97
CA MET A 185 -0.47 -1.24 14.68
C MET A 185 -0.59 -2.65 15.24
N PHE A 186 -0.27 -3.65 14.42
CA PHE A 186 -0.09 -5.04 14.82
C PHE A 186 1.37 -5.43 14.59
N VAL A 187 2.01 -6.01 15.60
CA VAL A 187 3.41 -6.47 15.56
C VAL A 187 3.44 -7.96 15.85
#